data_AF-A0A2A5DT03-F1
#
_entry.id   AF-A0A2A5DT03-F1
#
_cell.length_a   1.000
_cell.length_b   1.000
_cell.length_c   1.000
_cell.angle_alpha   90.00
_cell.angle_beta   90.00
_cell.angle_gamma   90.00
#
_symmetry.space_group_name_H-M   'P 1'
#
loop_
_entity.id
_entity.type
_entity.pdbx_description
1 polymer ?
#
loop_
_entity_poly.entity_id
_entity_poly.type
_entity_poly.pdbx_seq_one_letter_code
_entity_poly.pdbx_strand_id
1 'polypeptide(L)'
;MIAELTCNKNQEPFLFQVDRKVPLRFAWASLIFIYVLQYPLSLMVPYTIKLPNRDLNEWLVGYTFILISVFIFMSGLAIGLSGKPIKIYPIVKTKVLLKKRMSIFIVIFLIALFAFWSYLMMYFKIGMTIYAGFEPLPYRITGFLFYGRLFLQPMILAYIAIGYSNSKLKWILLLLLFILGAWASLTSGSRFVGIMFALPMLMLFKGKSKYLAFGVPLVIYIIISTLSRTFYLPFIIGDPQLLQIYGTIESQESATRNVWMIPIYYIINRPMGMAEVLMTINFGDLTPSFADSLQSSLSYFTTYISPGSCASVKNVYGLSDDVFGGYGLDLFSNFWVAFGGSPVLYMLGMVLIGWLLGKTYRQFSISLARLEFNGFANLIFVLLFMLIFEARGYMFPYLLLLSWFLSRKNMPHLIYSLINLLSPRSNLVSNRSK
;
A
#
# COMPACT_ATOMS: atom_id res chain seq x y z
N MET A 1 -0.53 -25.81 31.11
CA MET A 1 0.85 -25.37 31.40
C MET A 1 1.00 -23.95 30.85
N ILE A 2 0.66 -22.97 31.68
CA ILE A 2 0.69 -21.55 31.35
C ILE A 2 2.15 -21.11 31.45
N ALA A 3 2.76 -20.75 30.32
CA ALA A 3 4.09 -20.15 30.35
C ALA A 3 3.94 -18.72 30.86
N GLU A 4 4.25 -18.49 32.13
CA GLU A 4 4.62 -17.17 32.62
C GLU A 4 5.79 -16.67 31.77
N LEU A 5 5.51 -15.73 30.87
CA LEU A 5 6.52 -14.85 30.28
C LEU A 5 6.95 -13.89 31.38
N THR A 6 7.72 -14.41 32.34
CA THR A 6 8.55 -13.58 33.20
C THR A 6 9.44 -12.76 32.29
N CYS A 7 9.37 -11.42 32.43
CA CYS A 7 10.35 -10.53 31.85
C CYS A 7 11.70 -11.01 32.35
N ASN A 8 12.46 -11.71 31.51
CA ASN A 8 13.72 -12.29 31.93
C ASN A 8 14.67 -11.11 32.14
N LYS A 9 14.83 -10.67 33.39
CA LYS A 9 15.73 -9.58 33.80
C LYS A 9 17.18 -9.82 33.36
N ASN A 10 17.49 -11.02 32.85
CA ASN A 10 18.81 -11.45 32.41
C ASN A 10 19.02 -11.44 30.88
N GLN A 11 18.16 -10.81 30.06
CA GLN A 11 18.47 -10.63 28.63
C GLN A 11 19.35 -9.40 28.42
N GLU A 12 20.59 -9.65 27.96
CA GLU A 12 21.52 -8.58 27.64
C GLU A 12 20.99 -7.70 26.50
N PRO A 13 21.05 -6.36 26.66
CA PRO A 13 20.68 -5.46 25.58
C PRO A 13 21.68 -5.58 24.44
N PHE A 14 21.20 -5.65 23.20
CA PHE A 14 22.07 -5.54 22.04
C PHE A 14 21.96 -4.14 21.41
N LEU A 15 23.05 -3.69 20.80
CA LEU A 15 23.06 -2.43 20.07
C LEU A 15 22.41 -2.64 18.69
N PHE A 16 21.28 -1.97 18.45
CA PHE A 16 20.57 -2.03 17.18
C PHE A 16 20.71 -0.74 16.40
N GLN A 17 21.03 -0.88 15.11
CA GLN A 17 21.05 0.21 14.16
C GLN A 17 20.10 -0.11 13.01
N VAL A 18 19.14 0.80 12.77
CA VAL A 18 18.21 0.68 11.64
C VAL A 18 18.98 0.80 10.34
N ASP A 19 18.74 -0.13 9.41
CA ASP A 19 19.30 -0.06 8.06
C ASP A 19 18.69 1.11 7.30
N ARG A 20 19.54 2.00 6.82
CA ARG A 20 19.14 3.15 6.00
C ARG A 20 19.38 2.91 4.52
N LYS A 21 20.28 2.00 4.16
CA LYS A 21 20.75 1.81 2.78
C LYS A 21 19.66 1.20 1.92
N VAL A 22 19.00 0.15 2.41
CA VAL A 22 17.95 -0.54 1.62
C VAL A 22 16.73 0.36 1.37
N PRO A 23 16.14 1.04 2.36
CA PRO A 23 15.05 2.00 2.13
C PRO A 23 15.40 3.10 1.14
N LEU A 24 16.58 3.72 1.28
CA LEU A 24 17.01 4.79 0.38
C LEU A 24 17.22 4.30 -1.05
N ARG A 25 17.86 3.13 -1.23
CA ARG A 25 18.05 2.53 -2.55
C ARG A 25 16.71 2.18 -3.21
N PHE A 26 15.77 1.66 -2.43
CA PHE A 26 14.43 1.36 -2.93
C PHE A 26 13.73 2.64 -3.39
N ALA A 27 13.70 3.68 -2.56
CA ALA A 27 13.06 4.94 -2.91
C ALA A 27 13.69 5.59 -4.15
N TRP A 28 15.03 5.64 -4.23
CA TRP A 28 15.74 6.11 -5.43
C TRP A 28 15.38 5.30 -6.68
N ALA A 29 15.45 3.98 -6.61
CA ALA A 29 15.14 3.11 -7.74
C ALA A 29 13.69 3.30 -8.22
N SER A 30 12.74 3.43 -7.30
CA SER A 30 11.33 3.69 -7.64
C SER A 30 11.13 5.05 -8.29
N LEU A 31 11.72 6.12 -7.74
CA LEU A 31 11.58 7.48 -8.29
C LEU A 31 12.26 7.61 -9.66
N ILE A 32 13.45 7.01 -9.83
CA ILE A 32 14.14 6.97 -11.14
C ILE A 32 13.30 6.19 -12.16
N PHE A 33 12.76 5.04 -11.74
CA PHE A 33 11.90 4.26 -12.63
C PHE A 33 10.70 5.10 -13.12
N ILE A 34 9.99 5.75 -12.20
CA ILE A 34 8.75 6.49 -12.47
C ILE A 34 8.99 7.75 -13.30
N TYR A 35 10.04 8.51 -12.99
CA TYR A 35 10.21 9.84 -13.58
C TYR A 35 11.28 9.94 -14.66
N VAL A 36 12.23 8.99 -14.72
CA VAL A 36 13.33 9.02 -15.70
C VAL A 36 13.14 7.96 -16.77
N LEU A 37 12.91 6.70 -16.36
CA LEU A 37 12.84 5.59 -17.31
C LEU A 37 11.49 5.45 -17.98
N GLN A 38 10.42 5.82 -17.28
CA GLN A 38 9.09 5.49 -17.73
C GLN A 38 8.65 6.24 -18.98
N TYR A 39 8.99 7.52 -19.11
CA TYR A 39 8.61 8.28 -20.30
C TYR A 39 9.27 7.69 -21.57
N PRO A 40 10.60 7.47 -21.63
CA PRO A 40 11.22 6.74 -22.73
C PRO A 40 10.60 5.36 -22.99
N LEU A 41 10.30 4.61 -21.93
CA LEU A 41 9.64 3.30 -22.05
C LEU A 41 8.23 3.42 -22.64
N SER A 42 7.48 4.47 -22.30
CA SER A 42 6.14 4.70 -22.84
C SER A 42 6.14 5.02 -24.34
N LEU A 43 7.20 5.66 -24.85
CA LEU A 43 7.40 5.91 -26.28
C LEU A 43 7.70 4.63 -27.07
N MET A 44 8.31 3.63 -26.42
CA MET A 44 8.61 2.32 -27.03
C MET A 44 7.40 1.39 -27.08
N VAL A 45 6.31 1.78 -26.43
CA VAL A 45 5.13 0.96 -26.22
C VAL A 45 4.01 1.53 -27.09
N PRO A 46 3.55 0.83 -28.14
CA PRO A 46 2.56 1.35 -29.08
C PRO A 46 1.21 1.48 -28.37
N TYR A 47 0.91 2.66 -27.83
CA TYR A 47 -0.41 2.97 -27.28
C TYR A 47 -0.87 4.38 -27.65
N THR A 48 -2.15 4.46 -28.02
CA THR A 48 -2.88 5.54 -28.68
C THR A 48 -3.35 6.65 -27.72
N ILE A 49 -2.62 6.96 -26.66
CA ILE A 49 -2.85 8.25 -25.99
C ILE A 49 -2.04 9.26 -26.79
N LYS A 50 -2.71 10.08 -27.60
CA LYS A 50 -2.12 11.31 -28.13
C LYS A 50 -1.71 12.14 -26.93
N LEU A 51 -0.47 11.95 -26.46
CA LEU A 51 0.14 12.87 -25.53
C LEU A 51 0.09 14.24 -26.22
N PRO A 52 -0.31 15.30 -25.50
CA PRO A 52 -0.22 16.64 -26.06
C PRO A 52 1.21 16.82 -26.59
N ASN A 53 1.33 17.37 -27.80
CA ASN A 53 2.61 17.62 -28.41
C ASN A 53 3.27 18.75 -27.60
N ARG A 54 4.02 18.37 -26.57
CA ARG A 54 4.62 19.28 -25.58
C ARG A 54 5.92 19.84 -26.15
N ASP A 55 6.10 21.14 -26.05
CA ASP A 55 7.37 21.79 -26.39
C ASP A 55 8.50 21.28 -25.47
N LEU A 56 9.74 21.27 -25.98
CA LEU A 56 10.95 20.89 -25.25
C LEU A 56 11.09 21.70 -23.95
N ASN A 57 10.70 22.98 -23.99
CA ASN A 57 10.75 23.86 -22.82
C ASN A 57 9.85 23.38 -21.68
N GLU A 58 8.63 22.93 -21.98
CA GLU A 58 7.74 22.37 -20.96
C GLU A 58 8.35 21.12 -20.34
N TRP A 59 8.94 20.23 -21.16
CA TRP A 59 9.65 19.06 -20.65
C TRP A 59 10.82 19.41 -19.72
N LEU A 60 11.61 20.43 -20.07
CA LEU A 60 12.71 20.87 -19.20
C LEU A 60 12.19 21.41 -17.87
N VAL A 61 11.07 22.14 -17.86
CA VAL A 61 10.45 22.67 -16.65
C VAL A 61 9.98 21.55 -15.73
N GLY A 62 9.18 20.60 -16.22
CA GLY A 62 8.70 19.51 -15.36
C GLY A 62 9.81 18.58 -14.90
N TYR A 63 10.85 18.36 -15.73
CA TYR A 63 11.97 17.50 -15.35
C TYR A 63 12.79 18.17 -14.24
N THR A 64 13.02 19.46 -14.36
CA THR A 64 13.66 20.27 -13.32
C THR A 64 12.84 20.26 -12.03
N PHE A 65 11.52 20.44 -12.13
CA PHE A 65 10.61 20.36 -10.99
C PHE A 65 10.73 19.01 -10.27
N ILE A 66 10.63 17.91 -11.01
CA ILE A 66 10.79 16.55 -10.47
C ILE A 66 12.14 16.38 -9.79
N LEU A 67 13.24 16.76 -10.43
CA LEU A 67 14.58 16.58 -9.86
C LEU A 67 14.71 17.31 -8.52
N ILE A 68 14.22 18.55 -8.45
CA ILE A 68 14.17 19.33 -7.22
C ILE A 68 13.30 18.61 -6.17
N SER A 69 12.09 18.19 -6.54
CA SER A 69 11.16 17.49 -5.63
C SER A 69 11.72 16.17 -5.10
N VAL A 70 12.36 15.37 -5.96
CA VAL A 70 13.07 14.15 -5.57
C VAL A 70 14.19 14.48 -4.58
N PHE A 71 15.01 15.49 -4.88
CA PHE A 71 16.12 15.86 -4.01
C PHE A 71 15.65 16.32 -2.63
N ILE A 72 14.62 17.18 -2.57
CA ILE A 72 14.01 17.68 -1.34
C ILE A 72 13.41 16.51 -0.53
N PHE A 73 12.59 15.68 -1.17
CA PHE A 73 11.96 14.52 -0.54
C PHE A 73 12.99 13.53 0.01
N MET A 74 14.01 13.19 -0.80
CA MET A 74 15.05 12.24 -0.42
C MET A 74 15.94 12.77 0.70
N SER A 75 16.19 14.08 0.73
CA SER A 75 16.91 14.74 1.83
C SER A 75 16.12 14.64 3.14
N GLY A 76 14.81 14.97 3.10
CA GLY A 76 13.92 14.78 4.25
C GLY A 76 13.89 13.33 4.74
N LEU A 77 13.76 12.37 3.81
CA LEU A 77 13.79 10.94 4.10
C LEU A 77 15.09 10.48 4.75
N ALA A 78 16.24 10.90 4.22
CA ALA A 78 17.55 10.57 4.79
C ALA A 78 17.70 11.09 6.22
N ILE A 79 17.24 12.32 6.49
CA ILE A 79 17.21 12.91 7.83
C ILE A 79 16.24 12.14 8.74
N GLY A 80 15.06 11.76 8.24
CA GLY A 80 14.08 10.97 9.00
C GLY A 80 14.64 9.61 9.44
N LEU A 81 15.29 8.90 8.53
CA LEU A 81 15.98 7.62 8.77
C LEU A 81 17.20 7.77 9.68
N SER A 82 17.71 8.99 9.84
CA SER A 82 18.87 9.25 10.70
C SER A 82 18.59 9.03 12.19
N GLY A 83 19.65 8.66 12.89
CA GLY A 83 19.69 8.53 14.35
C GLY A 83 20.72 7.53 14.86
N LYS A 84 21.13 7.74 16.11
CA LYS A 84 22.13 6.90 16.78
C LYS A 84 21.63 5.46 16.98
N PRO A 85 22.54 4.47 17.06
CA PRO A 85 22.20 3.12 17.50
C PRO A 85 21.54 3.15 18.88
N ILE A 86 20.58 2.25 19.10
CA ILE A 86 19.79 2.19 20.34
C ILE A 86 19.99 0.82 20.98
N LYS A 87 20.16 0.79 22.31
CA LYS A 87 20.14 -0.46 23.08
C LYS A 87 18.72 -1.03 23.08
N ILE A 88 18.54 -2.21 22.50
CA ILE A 88 17.27 -2.92 22.44
C ILE A 88 17.27 -4.06 23.44
N TYR A 89 16.18 -4.13 24.21
CA TYR A 89 15.84 -5.28 25.03
C TYR A 89 14.84 -6.14 24.25
N PRO A 90 15.20 -7.36 23.82
CA PRO A 90 14.24 -8.27 23.20
C PRO A 90 13.13 -8.59 24.21
N ILE A 91 11.88 -8.64 23.73
CA ILE A 91 10.71 -8.82 24.60
C ILE A 91 10.28 -10.29 24.67
N VAL A 92 10.55 -11.05 23.61
CA VAL A 92 10.19 -12.46 23.49
C VAL A 92 11.41 -13.20 22.98
N LYS A 93 11.67 -14.43 23.45
CA LYS A 93 12.50 -15.40 22.69
C LYS A 93 11.71 -15.82 21.45
N THR A 94 11.60 -14.94 20.45
CA THR A 94 10.83 -15.20 19.23
C THR A 94 11.44 -16.33 18.41
N LYS A 95 12.72 -16.68 18.61
CA LYS A 95 13.29 -17.96 18.15
C LYS A 95 12.42 -19.19 18.46
N VAL A 96 11.58 -19.18 19.49
CA VAL A 96 10.60 -20.25 19.79
C VAL A 96 9.26 -20.03 19.08
N LEU A 97 8.81 -18.78 18.94
CA LEU A 97 7.51 -18.41 18.36
C LEU A 97 7.51 -18.47 16.81
N LEU A 98 8.59 -18.01 16.17
CA LEU A 98 8.85 -18.17 14.72
C LEU A 98 9.12 -19.63 14.32
N LYS A 99 9.63 -20.46 15.26
CA LYS A 99 9.72 -21.92 15.05
C LYS A 99 8.36 -22.61 15.15
N LYS A 100 7.40 -22.02 15.87
CA LYS A 100 6.05 -22.55 16.02
C LYS A 100 5.24 -22.19 14.77
N ARG A 101 5.40 -23.02 13.74
CA ARG A 101 4.56 -22.97 12.54
C ARG A 101 3.09 -22.97 12.97
N MET A 102 2.32 -22.00 12.49
CA MET A 102 0.87 -22.03 12.66
C MET A 102 0.32 -23.35 12.11
N SER A 103 -0.69 -23.93 12.74
CA SER A 103 -1.30 -25.17 12.24
C SER A 103 -1.89 -24.93 10.85
N ILE A 104 -1.78 -25.90 9.95
CA ILE A 104 -2.32 -25.77 8.59
C ILE A 104 -3.84 -25.55 8.59
N PHE A 105 -4.55 -26.10 9.58
CA PHE A 105 -5.98 -25.86 9.77
C PHE A 105 -6.29 -24.38 10.04
N ILE A 106 -5.51 -23.72 10.91
CA ILE A 106 -5.67 -22.30 11.21
C ILE A 106 -5.32 -21.46 9.97
N VAL A 107 -4.28 -21.86 9.22
CA VAL A 107 -3.91 -21.19 7.97
C VAL A 107 -5.03 -21.27 6.93
N ILE A 108 -5.63 -22.46 6.74
CA ILE A 108 -6.76 -22.64 5.82
C ILE A 108 -7.96 -21.79 6.27
N PHE A 109 -8.28 -21.80 7.57
CA PHE A 109 -9.33 -20.96 8.14
C PHE A 109 -9.10 -19.47 7.87
N LEU A 110 -7.89 -18.96 8.09
CA LEU A 110 -7.56 -17.56 7.82
C LEU A 110 -7.66 -17.21 6.33
N ILE A 111 -7.23 -18.13 5.45
CA ILE A 111 -7.34 -17.93 4.00
C ILE A 111 -8.82 -17.92 3.57
N ALA A 112 -9.65 -18.80 4.12
CA ALA A 112 -11.10 -18.78 3.89
C ALA A 112 -11.74 -17.48 4.40
N LEU A 113 -11.32 -17.00 5.57
CA LEU A 113 -11.77 -15.72 6.13
C LEU A 113 -11.39 -14.53 5.24
N PHE A 114 -10.17 -14.52 4.67
CA PHE A 114 -9.74 -13.47 3.74
C PHE A 114 -10.42 -13.56 2.38
N ALA A 115 -10.74 -14.77 1.92
CA ALA A 115 -11.55 -14.96 0.73
C ALA A 115 -12.99 -14.44 0.94
N PHE A 116 -13.58 -14.74 2.10
CA PHE A 116 -14.89 -14.21 2.50
C PHE A 116 -14.87 -12.69 2.66
N TRP A 117 -13.80 -12.12 3.24
CA TRP A 117 -13.61 -10.67 3.30
C TRP A 117 -13.61 -10.06 1.89
N SER A 118 -12.90 -10.66 0.94
CA SER A 118 -12.87 -10.19 -0.45
C SER A 118 -14.25 -10.30 -1.12
N TYR A 119 -15.02 -11.34 -0.81
CA TYR A 119 -16.41 -11.47 -1.22
C TYR A 119 -17.29 -10.36 -0.63
N LEU A 120 -17.18 -10.07 0.66
CA LEU A 120 -17.92 -8.97 1.30
C LEU A 120 -17.58 -7.62 0.65
N MET A 121 -16.31 -7.37 0.36
CA MET A 121 -15.90 -6.14 -0.32
C MET A 121 -16.49 -6.04 -1.73
N MET A 122 -16.57 -7.15 -2.49
CA MET A 122 -17.23 -7.18 -3.79
C MET A 122 -18.74 -6.94 -3.65
N TYR A 123 -19.41 -7.63 -2.72
CA TYR A 123 -20.84 -7.53 -2.47
C TYR A 123 -21.25 -6.10 -2.06
N PHE A 124 -20.49 -5.49 -1.16
CA PHE A 124 -20.70 -4.11 -0.70
C PHE A 124 -20.05 -3.06 -1.62
N LYS A 125 -19.44 -3.47 -2.74
CA LYS A 125 -18.75 -2.60 -3.70
C LYS A 125 -17.65 -1.71 -3.08
N ILE A 126 -17.02 -2.17 -2.01
CA ILE A 126 -15.97 -1.42 -1.28
C ILE A 126 -14.63 -1.56 -1.98
N GLY A 127 -13.98 -0.42 -2.26
CA GLY A 127 -12.61 -0.42 -2.80
C GLY A 127 -12.52 -0.97 -4.23
N MET A 128 -13.63 -0.93 -4.96
CA MET A 128 -13.67 -1.04 -6.41
C MET A 128 -13.31 0.34 -6.98
N THR A 129 -12.36 0.40 -7.91
CA THR A 129 -11.69 1.64 -8.36
C THR A 129 -12.56 2.61 -9.18
N ILE A 130 -13.89 2.53 -9.13
CA ILE A 130 -14.77 3.30 -10.01
C ILE A 130 -16.02 3.78 -9.24
N TYR A 131 -16.05 5.08 -9.00
CA TYR A 131 -17.16 5.96 -8.57
C TYR A 131 -17.77 5.82 -7.16
N ALA A 132 -17.94 6.99 -6.52
CA ALA A 132 -18.45 7.23 -5.18
C ALA A 132 -19.88 7.78 -5.22
N GLY A 133 -20.80 7.03 -5.83
CA GLY A 133 -22.24 7.34 -5.84
C GLY A 133 -23.04 6.56 -4.81
N PHE A 134 -22.40 5.98 -3.79
CA PHE A 134 -23.08 5.15 -2.80
C PHE A 134 -23.40 5.94 -1.54
N GLU A 135 -24.59 5.70 -0.98
CA GLU A 135 -24.83 5.98 0.43
C GLU A 135 -23.68 5.38 1.23
N PRO A 136 -22.91 6.19 1.96
CA PRO A 136 -21.72 5.69 2.62
C PRO A 136 -22.18 4.68 3.66
N LEU A 137 -21.92 3.40 3.40
CA LEU A 137 -21.69 2.45 4.49
C LEU A 137 -20.86 3.18 5.55
N PRO A 138 -21.19 3.05 6.85
CA PRO A 138 -20.53 3.82 7.89
C PRO A 138 -19.03 3.84 7.64
N TYR A 139 -18.48 5.01 7.30
CA TYR A 139 -17.18 5.18 6.63
C TYR A 139 -16.03 4.43 7.35
N ARG A 140 -16.21 4.19 8.65
CA ARG A 140 -15.33 3.42 9.54
C ARG A 140 -15.19 1.94 9.16
N ILE A 141 -16.29 1.25 8.80
CA ILE A 141 -16.26 -0.18 8.41
C ILE A 141 -15.62 -0.32 7.02
N THR A 142 -15.97 0.58 6.10
CA THR A 142 -15.38 0.67 4.75
C THR A 142 -13.86 0.87 4.81
N GLY A 143 -13.40 1.79 5.66
CA GLY A 143 -11.98 2.01 5.93
C GLY A 143 -11.30 0.76 6.50
N PHE A 144 -11.88 0.13 7.54
CA PHE A 144 -11.33 -1.09 8.12
C PHE A 144 -11.23 -2.22 7.09
N LEU A 145 -12.28 -2.46 6.30
CA LEU A 145 -12.29 -3.48 5.26
C LEU A 145 -11.24 -3.22 4.19
N PHE A 146 -11.12 -1.97 3.73
CA PHE A 146 -10.17 -1.58 2.69
C PHE A 146 -8.71 -1.62 3.15
N TYR A 147 -8.38 -0.93 4.24
CA TYR A 147 -7.03 -0.88 4.77
C TYR A 147 -6.61 -2.22 5.40
N GLY A 148 -7.56 -2.97 5.97
CA GLY A 148 -7.32 -4.34 6.41
C GLY A 148 -6.91 -5.24 5.24
N ARG A 149 -7.60 -5.16 4.10
CA ARG A 149 -7.20 -5.89 2.88
C ARG A 149 -5.84 -5.45 2.34
N LEU A 150 -5.55 -4.14 2.34
CA LEU A 150 -4.30 -3.63 1.77
C LEU A 150 -3.06 -3.87 2.63
N PHE A 151 -3.20 -3.79 3.96
CA PHE A 151 -2.06 -3.80 4.88
C PHE A 151 -2.07 -5.01 5.80
N LEU A 152 -3.19 -5.27 6.48
CA LEU A 152 -3.27 -6.34 7.48
C LEU A 152 -3.16 -7.74 6.85
N GLN A 153 -3.93 -8.02 5.79
CA GLN A 153 -3.92 -9.34 5.14
C GLN A 153 -2.53 -9.69 4.57
N PRO A 154 -1.86 -8.84 3.76
CA PRO A 154 -0.51 -9.15 3.28
C PRO A 154 0.52 -9.34 4.39
N MET A 155 0.42 -8.60 5.50
CA MET A 155 1.31 -8.80 6.64
C MET A 155 1.09 -10.15 7.33
N ILE A 156 -0.16 -10.55 7.57
CA ILE A 156 -0.50 -11.86 8.16
C ILE A 156 -0.05 -12.99 7.21
N LEU A 157 -0.32 -12.87 5.92
CA LEU A 157 0.08 -13.84 4.91
C LEU A 157 1.61 -13.95 4.80
N ALA A 158 2.33 -12.83 4.89
CA ALA A 158 3.79 -12.84 4.93
C ALA A 158 4.34 -13.53 6.19
N TYR A 159 3.71 -13.33 7.35
CA TYR A 159 4.03 -14.08 8.57
C TYR A 159 3.84 -15.59 8.41
N ILE A 160 2.71 -16.00 7.85
CA ILE A 160 2.45 -17.42 7.54
C ILE A 160 3.50 -17.94 6.55
N ALA A 161 3.79 -17.21 5.46
CA ALA A 161 4.77 -17.60 4.45
C ALA A 161 6.16 -17.87 5.03
N ILE A 162 6.66 -16.99 5.92
CA ILE A 162 7.96 -17.19 6.59
C ILE A 162 7.95 -18.46 7.42
N GLY A 163 6.89 -18.70 8.20
CA GLY A 163 6.77 -19.88 9.06
C GLY A 163 6.78 -21.21 8.28
N TYR A 164 6.42 -21.19 7.01
CA TYR A 164 6.39 -22.36 6.13
C TYR A 164 7.58 -22.45 5.16
N SER A 165 8.49 -21.47 5.14
CA SER A 165 9.57 -21.38 4.15
C SER A 165 10.48 -22.62 4.05
N ASN A 166 10.70 -23.33 5.17
CA ASN A 166 11.49 -24.56 5.21
C ASN A 166 10.63 -25.84 5.31
N SER A 167 9.31 -25.74 5.11
CA SER A 167 8.38 -26.87 5.27
C SER A 167 8.08 -27.58 3.94
N LYS A 168 7.81 -28.89 3.99
CA LYS A 168 7.27 -29.65 2.83
C LYS A 168 5.91 -29.10 2.36
N LEU A 169 5.11 -28.52 3.27
CA LEU A 169 3.80 -27.92 2.95
C LEU A 169 3.90 -26.55 2.28
N LYS A 170 5.11 -26.03 2.00
CA LYS A 170 5.28 -24.73 1.33
C LYS A 170 4.58 -24.67 -0.02
N TRP A 171 4.51 -25.78 -0.75
CA TRP A 171 3.87 -25.84 -2.06
C TRP A 171 2.35 -25.72 -1.98
N ILE A 172 1.74 -26.33 -0.96
CA ILE A 172 0.31 -26.14 -0.66
C ILE A 172 0.06 -24.69 -0.28
N LEU A 173 0.92 -24.10 0.57
CA LEU A 173 0.79 -22.70 0.93
C LEU A 173 0.95 -21.77 -0.28
N LEU A 174 1.89 -22.05 -1.18
CA LEU A 174 2.06 -21.30 -2.43
C LEU A 174 0.75 -21.30 -3.24
N LEU A 175 0.13 -22.47 -3.41
CA LEU A 175 -1.13 -22.60 -4.13
C LEU A 175 -2.26 -21.83 -3.44
N LEU A 176 -2.37 -21.93 -2.12
CA LEU A 176 -3.40 -21.20 -1.36
C LEU A 176 -3.21 -19.68 -1.45
N LEU A 177 -1.97 -19.19 -1.34
CA LEU A 177 -1.64 -17.78 -1.54
C LEU A 177 -1.95 -17.34 -2.98
N PHE A 178 -1.68 -18.20 -3.96
CA PHE A 178 -1.98 -17.96 -5.36
C PHE A 178 -3.48 -17.78 -5.61
N ILE A 179 -4.29 -18.72 -5.12
CA ILE A 179 -5.76 -18.69 -5.27
C ILE A 179 -6.33 -17.46 -4.56
N LEU A 180 -5.90 -17.18 -3.33
CA LEU A 180 -6.39 -16.02 -2.59
C LEU A 180 -6.03 -14.70 -3.28
N GLY A 181 -4.80 -14.56 -3.79
CA GLY A 181 -4.39 -13.35 -4.50
C GLY A 181 -5.10 -13.18 -5.84
N ALA A 182 -5.36 -14.27 -6.56
CA ALA A 182 -6.18 -14.25 -7.77
C ALA A 182 -7.62 -13.80 -7.47
N TRP A 183 -8.23 -14.34 -6.41
CA TRP A 183 -9.56 -13.95 -5.94
C TRP A 183 -9.63 -12.48 -5.50
N ALA A 184 -8.64 -12.00 -4.73
CA ALA A 184 -8.57 -10.60 -4.33
C ALA A 184 -8.38 -9.66 -5.52
N SER A 185 -7.61 -10.07 -6.53
CA SER A 185 -7.39 -9.30 -7.76
C SER A 185 -8.65 -9.23 -8.63
N LEU A 186 -9.37 -10.35 -8.73
CA LEU A 186 -10.64 -10.46 -9.46
C LEU A 186 -11.71 -9.57 -8.80
N THR A 187 -11.94 -9.75 -7.50
CA THR A 187 -12.98 -9.04 -6.73
C THR A 187 -12.74 -7.54 -6.61
N SER A 188 -11.47 -7.12 -6.56
CA SER A 188 -11.16 -5.70 -6.43
C SER A 188 -11.11 -4.94 -7.75
N GLY A 189 -10.73 -5.61 -8.86
CA GLY A 189 -10.34 -4.92 -10.09
C GLY A 189 -9.12 -4.00 -9.95
N SER A 190 -8.44 -4.02 -8.79
CA SER A 190 -7.27 -3.19 -8.49
C SER A 190 -5.98 -3.98 -8.66
N ARG A 191 -5.19 -3.56 -9.65
CA ARG A 191 -3.87 -4.12 -9.95
C ARG A 191 -2.89 -3.90 -8.78
N PHE A 192 -3.13 -2.87 -7.97
CA PHE A 192 -2.39 -2.60 -6.74
C PHE A 192 -2.65 -3.66 -5.65
N VAL A 193 -3.91 -4.08 -5.48
CA VAL A 193 -4.24 -5.22 -4.60
C VAL A 193 -3.52 -6.49 -5.07
N GLY A 194 -3.42 -6.70 -6.38
CA GLY A 194 -2.61 -7.78 -6.95
C GLY A 194 -1.15 -7.74 -6.49
N ILE A 195 -0.48 -6.59 -6.59
CA ILE A 195 0.91 -6.41 -6.11
C ILE A 195 1.03 -6.77 -4.62
N MET A 196 0.10 -6.28 -3.79
CA MET A 196 0.08 -6.52 -2.35
C MET A 196 0.00 -8.00 -1.98
N PHE A 197 -0.82 -8.77 -2.70
CA PHE A 197 -1.00 -10.20 -2.45
C PHE A 197 0.10 -11.07 -3.06
N ALA A 198 0.93 -10.52 -3.95
CA ALA A 198 2.14 -11.20 -4.42
C ALA A 198 3.30 -11.10 -3.41
N LEU A 199 3.40 -10.01 -2.63
CA LEU A 199 4.51 -9.77 -1.68
C LEU A 199 4.77 -10.93 -0.68
N PRO A 200 3.76 -11.59 -0.08
CA PRO A 200 3.97 -12.74 0.79
C PRO A 200 4.80 -13.87 0.17
N MET A 201 4.75 -14.04 -1.16
CA MET A 201 5.44 -15.13 -1.86
C MET A 201 6.97 -14.95 -1.86
N LEU A 202 7.46 -13.70 -1.77
CA LEU A 202 8.89 -13.43 -1.58
C LEU A 202 9.44 -14.04 -0.28
N MET A 203 8.57 -14.20 0.71
CA MET A 203 8.93 -14.68 2.05
C MET A 203 8.84 -16.21 2.18
N LEU A 204 8.20 -16.87 1.21
CA LEU A 204 8.04 -18.31 1.19
C LEU A 204 9.30 -19.04 0.71
N PHE A 205 10.10 -18.40 -0.14
CA PHE A 205 11.30 -18.99 -0.74
C PHE A 205 12.57 -18.24 -0.35
N LYS A 206 13.69 -18.98 -0.28
CA LYS A 206 15.04 -18.44 -0.06
C LYS A 206 15.84 -18.44 -1.38
N GLY A 207 16.84 -17.57 -1.48
CA GLY A 207 17.70 -17.48 -2.66
C GLY A 207 17.04 -16.77 -3.85
N LYS A 208 17.49 -17.08 -5.08
CA LYS A 208 17.02 -16.42 -6.31
C LYS A 208 15.61 -16.85 -6.74
N SER A 209 15.16 -18.05 -6.36
CA SER A 209 13.84 -18.58 -6.74
C SER A 209 12.66 -17.77 -6.21
N LYS A 210 12.84 -17.01 -5.12
CA LYS A 210 11.81 -16.12 -4.58
C LYS A 210 11.34 -15.06 -5.59
N TYR A 211 12.21 -14.62 -6.50
CA TYR A 211 11.87 -13.62 -7.50
C TYR A 211 10.93 -14.19 -8.57
N LEU A 212 11.10 -15.47 -8.93
CA LEU A 212 10.15 -16.17 -9.83
C LEU A 212 8.81 -16.41 -9.14
N ALA A 213 8.84 -16.87 -7.88
CA ALA A 213 7.64 -17.11 -7.08
C ALA A 213 6.82 -15.83 -6.80
N PHE A 214 7.45 -14.66 -6.88
CA PHE A 214 6.79 -13.36 -6.81
C PHE A 214 6.36 -12.85 -8.18
N GLY A 215 7.26 -12.89 -9.16
CA GLY A 215 7.06 -12.28 -10.48
C GLY A 215 5.96 -12.94 -11.29
N VAL A 216 5.89 -14.28 -11.30
CA VAL A 216 4.85 -15.00 -12.06
C VAL A 216 3.44 -14.69 -11.53
N PRO A 217 3.17 -14.83 -10.20
CA PRO A 217 1.86 -14.47 -9.67
C PRO A 217 1.53 -12.98 -9.83
N LEU A 218 2.50 -12.09 -9.66
CA LEU A 218 2.31 -10.65 -9.89
C LEU A 218 1.77 -10.36 -11.30
N VAL A 219 2.40 -10.94 -12.33
CA VAL A 219 2.00 -10.80 -13.74
C VAL A 219 0.56 -11.29 -13.93
N ILE A 220 0.25 -12.48 -13.40
CA ILE A 220 -1.09 -13.07 -13.52
C ILE A 220 -2.15 -12.22 -12.82
N TYR A 221 -1.86 -11.72 -11.61
CA TYR A 221 -2.78 -10.89 -10.85
C TYR A 221 -3.09 -9.56 -11.55
N ILE A 222 -2.10 -8.94 -12.20
CA ILE A 222 -2.32 -7.73 -13.00
C ILE A 222 -3.24 -8.03 -14.20
N ILE A 223 -3.07 -9.17 -14.86
CA ILE A 223 -3.96 -9.60 -15.95
C ILE A 223 -5.37 -9.79 -15.43
N ILE A 224 -5.57 -10.61 -14.39
CA ILE A 224 -6.89 -10.88 -13.79
C ILE A 224 -7.58 -9.58 -13.39
N SER A 225 -6.86 -8.71 -12.68
CA SER A 225 -7.42 -7.43 -12.24
C SER A 225 -7.82 -6.53 -13.41
N THR A 226 -7.05 -6.54 -14.50
CA THR A 226 -7.35 -5.73 -15.69
C THR A 226 -8.58 -6.27 -16.41
N LEU A 227 -8.62 -7.59 -16.67
CA LEU A 227 -9.75 -8.23 -17.32
C LEU A 227 -11.03 -8.09 -16.49
N SER A 228 -10.95 -8.24 -15.17
CA SER A 228 -12.09 -8.02 -14.26
C SER A 228 -12.68 -6.62 -14.44
N ARG A 229 -11.82 -5.59 -14.48
CA ARG A 229 -12.25 -4.19 -14.67
C ARG A 229 -12.85 -3.95 -16.06
N THR A 230 -12.37 -4.64 -17.07
CA THR A 230 -12.78 -4.45 -18.48
C THR A 230 -14.07 -5.21 -18.83
N PHE A 231 -14.32 -6.37 -18.18
CA PHE A 231 -15.39 -7.30 -18.57
C PHE A 231 -16.42 -7.62 -17.48
N TYR A 232 -16.04 -7.57 -16.19
CA TYR A 232 -16.82 -8.25 -15.13
C TYR A 232 -17.44 -7.32 -14.09
N LEU A 233 -16.91 -6.11 -13.91
CA LEU A 233 -17.46 -5.14 -12.97
C LEU A 233 -18.51 -4.26 -13.68
N PRO A 234 -19.82 -4.46 -13.46
CA PRO A 234 -20.86 -3.65 -14.09
C PRO A 234 -20.86 -2.24 -13.50
N PHE A 235 -20.95 -1.23 -14.35
CA PHE A 235 -21.26 0.14 -13.97
C PHE A 235 -22.69 0.46 -14.40
N ILE A 236 -23.59 0.57 -13.43
CA ILE A 236 -24.82 1.33 -13.59
C ILE A 236 -24.53 2.66 -12.89
N ILE A 237 -24.42 3.74 -13.66
CA ILE A 237 -24.31 5.10 -13.15
C ILE A 237 -25.70 5.72 -13.27
N GLY A 238 -26.38 5.91 -12.15
CA GLY A 238 -27.73 6.50 -12.14
C GLY A 238 -28.81 5.56 -12.66
N ASP A 239 -29.76 6.09 -13.43
CA ASP A 239 -30.89 5.35 -13.99
C ASP A 239 -30.39 4.20 -14.90
N PRO A 240 -30.87 2.95 -14.75
CA PRO A 240 -30.51 1.83 -15.61
C PRO A 240 -30.80 2.05 -17.11
N GLN A 241 -31.60 3.05 -17.49
CA GLN A 241 -31.80 3.45 -18.90
C GLN A 241 -30.75 4.44 -19.43
N LEU A 242 -29.94 5.07 -18.58
CA LEU A 242 -29.13 6.23 -19.00
C LEU A 242 -27.66 5.92 -19.37
N LEU A 243 -26.95 5.00 -18.70
CA LEU A 243 -25.58 4.62 -19.12
C LEU A 243 -25.07 3.34 -18.45
N GLN A 244 -24.82 2.32 -19.27
CA GLN A 244 -23.98 1.16 -18.92
C GLN A 244 -22.61 1.34 -19.57
N ILE A 245 -21.60 1.71 -18.77
CA ILE A 245 -20.25 1.89 -19.31
C ILE A 245 -19.45 0.60 -19.09
N TYR A 246 -19.52 -0.31 -20.06
CA TYR A 246 -18.45 -1.27 -20.25
C TYR A 246 -17.17 -0.52 -20.65
N GLY A 247 -15.99 -1.12 -20.46
CA GLY A 247 -14.86 -0.67 -21.28
C GLY A 247 -15.31 -0.60 -22.73
N THR A 248 -15.00 0.48 -23.46
CA THR A 248 -15.41 0.62 -24.86
C THR A 248 -15.06 -0.66 -25.62
N ILE A 249 -15.84 -1.03 -26.65
CA ILE A 249 -15.59 -2.22 -27.46
C ILE A 249 -14.12 -2.25 -27.93
N GLU A 250 -13.59 -1.09 -28.31
CA GLU A 250 -12.18 -0.88 -28.65
C GLU A 250 -11.21 -1.24 -27.51
N SER A 251 -11.51 -0.83 -26.27
CA SER A 251 -10.70 -1.19 -25.09
C SER A 251 -10.76 -2.68 -24.75
N GLN A 252 -11.92 -3.31 -24.95
CA GLN A 252 -12.12 -4.75 -24.74
C GLN A 252 -11.37 -5.57 -25.79
N GLU A 253 -11.48 -5.19 -27.05
CA GLU A 253 -10.74 -5.81 -28.15
C GLU A 253 -9.23 -5.61 -27.98
N SER A 254 -8.78 -4.40 -27.62
CA SER A 254 -7.37 -4.12 -27.33
C SER A 254 -6.85 -4.96 -26.16
N ALA A 255 -7.62 -5.10 -25.08
CA ALA A 255 -7.23 -5.90 -23.93
C ALA A 255 -7.13 -7.40 -24.30
N THR A 256 -8.05 -7.90 -25.12
CA THR A 256 -8.09 -9.31 -25.55
C THR A 256 -7.00 -9.64 -26.57
N ARG A 257 -6.74 -8.76 -27.54
CA ARG A 257 -5.69 -8.97 -28.54
C ARG A 257 -4.29 -8.89 -27.93
N ASN A 258 -4.11 -8.12 -26.85
CA ASN A 258 -2.81 -7.86 -26.25
C ASN A 258 -2.69 -8.31 -24.78
N VAL A 259 -3.41 -9.38 -24.37
CA VAL A 259 -3.47 -9.86 -22.97
C VAL A 259 -2.09 -9.99 -22.33
N TRP A 260 -1.13 -10.58 -23.05
CA TRP A 260 0.23 -10.83 -22.54
C TRP A 260 1.03 -9.55 -22.29
N MET A 261 0.70 -8.46 -22.98
CA MET A 261 1.35 -7.17 -22.83
C MET A 261 0.68 -6.31 -21.75
N ILE A 262 -0.51 -6.67 -21.24
CA ILE A 262 -1.23 -5.93 -20.20
C ILE A 262 -0.33 -5.59 -18.99
N PRO A 263 0.48 -6.50 -18.43
CA PRO A 263 1.34 -6.18 -17.30
C PRO A 263 2.41 -5.15 -17.63
N ILE A 264 2.99 -5.25 -18.83
CA ILE A 264 4.00 -4.33 -19.34
C ILE A 264 3.38 -2.95 -19.56
N TYR A 265 2.25 -2.88 -20.28
CA TYR A 265 1.47 -1.66 -20.46
C TYR A 265 1.10 -1.03 -19.13
N TYR A 266 0.67 -1.83 -18.16
CA TYR A 266 0.29 -1.31 -16.85
C TYR A 266 1.48 -0.71 -16.10
N ILE A 267 2.60 -1.42 -16.05
CA ILE A 267 3.80 -0.97 -15.32
C ILE A 267 4.41 0.27 -15.99
N ILE A 268 4.35 0.36 -17.32
CA ILE A 268 4.93 1.45 -18.11
C ILE A 268 3.99 2.65 -18.29
N ASN A 269 2.66 2.46 -18.35
CA ASN A 269 1.73 3.56 -18.65
C ASN A 269 1.03 4.12 -17.41
N ARG A 270 0.95 3.39 -16.28
CA ARG A 270 0.23 3.94 -15.11
C ARG A 270 0.96 5.13 -14.48
N PRO A 271 2.26 5.04 -14.15
CA PRO A 271 2.96 6.19 -13.59
C PRO A 271 3.41 7.21 -14.66
N MET A 272 2.54 7.78 -15.50
CA MET A 272 2.92 8.84 -16.46
C MET A 272 3.29 10.16 -15.76
N GLY A 273 4.06 10.09 -14.67
CA GLY A 273 4.15 11.14 -13.67
C GLY A 273 4.73 12.43 -14.21
N MET A 274 5.64 12.38 -15.18
CA MET A 274 6.13 13.62 -15.80
C MET A 274 5.04 14.32 -16.64
N ALA A 275 4.21 13.58 -17.37
CA ALA A 275 3.09 14.17 -18.11
C ALA A 275 2.02 14.72 -17.15
N GLU A 276 1.73 14.00 -16.06
CA GLU A 276 0.79 14.40 -15.01
C GLU A 276 1.26 15.66 -14.27
N VAL A 277 2.56 15.76 -13.93
CA VAL A 277 3.21 16.96 -13.37
C VAL A 277 3.02 18.15 -14.29
N LEU A 278 3.35 18.00 -15.57
CA LEU A 278 3.24 19.10 -16.52
C LEU A 278 1.79 19.54 -16.74
N MET A 279 0.82 18.63 -16.70
CA MET A 279 -0.60 18.99 -16.78
C MET A 279 -0.98 19.80 -15.54
N THR A 280 -0.64 19.30 -14.36
CA THR A 280 -1.00 19.93 -13.08
C THR A 280 -0.39 21.34 -12.93
N ILE A 281 0.87 21.54 -13.36
CA ILE A 281 1.52 22.86 -13.31
C ILE A 281 0.87 23.84 -14.30
N ASN A 282 0.54 23.39 -15.52
CA ASN A 282 -0.06 24.26 -16.54
C ASN A 282 -1.50 24.69 -16.20
N PHE A 283 -2.26 23.81 -15.54
CA PHE A 283 -3.64 24.09 -15.13
C PHE A 283 -3.76 24.80 -13.78
N GLY A 284 -2.70 25.42 -13.26
CA GLY A 284 -2.57 25.94 -11.88
C GLY A 284 -3.74 26.80 -11.32
N ASP A 285 -4.66 27.27 -12.17
CA ASP A 285 -5.89 27.96 -11.78
C ASP A 285 -6.99 27.02 -11.23
N LEU A 286 -6.94 25.72 -11.53
CA LEU A 286 -7.89 24.70 -11.04
C LEU A 286 -7.46 24.06 -9.71
N THR A 287 -6.31 24.45 -9.16
CA THR A 287 -5.83 23.93 -7.88
C THR A 287 -6.57 24.59 -6.70
N PRO A 288 -7.19 23.80 -5.78
CA PRO A 288 -7.86 24.35 -4.60
C PRO A 288 -6.88 25.10 -3.69
N SER A 289 -7.37 26.01 -2.84
CA SER A 289 -6.52 26.65 -1.85
C SER A 289 -5.90 25.61 -0.89
N PHE A 290 -4.82 25.95 -0.19
CA PHE A 290 -4.24 25.04 0.81
C PHE A 290 -5.26 24.67 1.90
N ALA A 291 -6.10 25.62 2.33
CA ALA A 291 -7.13 25.38 3.33
C ALA A 291 -8.17 24.37 2.84
N ASP A 292 -8.65 24.53 1.60
CA ASP A 292 -9.61 23.61 0.99
C ASP A 292 -8.98 22.23 0.76
N SER A 293 -7.72 22.20 0.30
CA SER A 293 -6.95 20.96 0.11
C SER A 293 -6.76 20.21 1.43
N LEU A 294 -6.43 20.93 2.50
CA LEU A 294 -6.26 20.37 3.84
C LEU A 294 -7.60 19.87 4.39
N GLN A 295 -8.67 20.65 4.23
CA GLN A 295 -10.02 20.26 4.63
C GLN A 295 -10.47 19.00 3.89
N SER A 296 -10.26 18.92 2.58
CA SER A 296 -10.53 17.73 1.77
C SER A 296 -9.65 16.53 2.15
N SER A 297 -8.40 16.75 2.58
CA SER A 297 -7.57 15.66 3.08
C SER A 297 -8.04 15.14 4.45
N LEU A 298 -8.49 16.03 5.33
CA LEU A 298 -8.98 15.70 6.67
C LEU A 298 -10.39 15.08 6.65
N SER A 299 -11.23 15.46 5.68
CA SER A 299 -12.57 14.92 5.50
C SER A 299 -12.59 13.45 5.06
N TYR A 300 -11.51 12.93 4.47
CA TYR A 300 -11.32 11.49 4.32
C TYR A 300 -11.31 10.76 5.67
N PHE A 301 -11.29 11.47 6.80
CA PHE A 301 -11.43 10.92 8.15
C PHE A 301 -12.60 11.48 8.97
N THR A 302 -13.22 12.56 8.53
CA THR A 302 -14.31 13.22 9.25
C THR A 302 -15.57 13.25 8.38
N THR A 303 -16.73 12.97 8.97
CA THR A 303 -18.03 12.82 8.29
C THR A 303 -18.61 14.13 7.71
N TYR A 304 -17.80 15.17 7.49
CA TYR A 304 -18.25 16.55 7.29
C TYR A 304 -17.84 17.15 5.94
N ILE A 305 -18.01 16.41 4.84
CA ILE A 305 -18.14 17.08 3.54
C ILE A 305 -19.58 16.95 3.07
N SER A 306 -20.21 18.10 2.86
CA SER A 306 -21.45 18.21 2.09
C SER A 306 -21.17 17.73 0.66
N PRO A 307 -21.99 16.84 0.10
CA PRO A 307 -21.88 16.43 -1.30
C PRO A 307 -21.86 17.68 -2.21
N GLY A 308 -20.76 17.91 -2.94
CA GLY A 308 -20.67 18.98 -3.95
C GLY A 308 -19.38 19.78 -4.02
N SER A 309 -18.47 19.72 -3.04
CA SER A 309 -17.26 20.58 -3.01
C SER A 309 -15.94 19.89 -3.42
N CYS A 310 -15.98 18.66 -3.94
CA CYS A 310 -14.77 17.99 -4.40
C CYS A 310 -14.57 18.23 -5.91
N ALA A 311 -13.50 18.90 -6.28
CA ALA A 311 -13.03 18.92 -7.67
C ALA A 311 -12.59 17.51 -8.06
N SER A 312 -13.20 16.95 -9.10
CA SER A 312 -12.77 15.67 -9.67
C SER A 312 -11.35 15.79 -10.22
N VAL A 313 -10.52 14.76 -10.01
CA VAL A 313 -9.18 14.69 -10.63
C VAL A 313 -9.28 14.76 -12.16
N LYS A 314 -10.41 14.37 -12.75
CA LYS A 314 -10.68 14.53 -14.19
C LYS A 314 -10.77 16.00 -14.59
N ASN A 315 -11.35 16.85 -13.74
CA ASN A 315 -11.46 18.29 -13.99
C ASN A 315 -10.08 18.96 -14.01
N VAL A 316 -9.14 18.51 -13.19
CA VAL A 316 -7.72 18.97 -13.22
C VAL A 316 -7.09 18.69 -14.59
N TYR A 317 -7.53 17.64 -15.28
CA TYR A 317 -7.07 17.29 -16.62
C TYR A 317 -7.96 17.83 -17.75
N GLY A 318 -8.92 18.72 -17.45
CA GLY A 318 -9.87 19.27 -18.43
C GLY A 318 -10.84 18.24 -19.00
N LEU A 319 -11.04 17.12 -18.30
CA LEU A 319 -11.93 16.04 -18.70
C LEU A 319 -13.23 16.13 -17.91
N SER A 320 -14.37 15.90 -18.59
CA SER A 320 -15.65 15.76 -17.90
C SER A 320 -15.68 14.48 -17.06
N ASP A 321 -16.51 14.51 -16.01
CA ASP A 321 -16.70 13.34 -15.14
C ASP A 321 -17.26 12.12 -15.87
N ASP A 322 -17.86 12.34 -17.04
CA ASP A 322 -18.46 11.32 -17.91
C ASP A 322 -17.42 10.51 -18.70
N VAL A 323 -16.16 10.96 -18.76
CA VAL A 323 -15.09 10.24 -19.47
C VAL A 323 -14.71 8.95 -18.72
N PHE A 324 -14.87 7.78 -19.35
CA PHE A 324 -14.57 6.49 -18.73
C PHE A 324 -13.07 6.35 -18.40
N GLY A 325 -12.76 6.05 -17.13
CA GLY A 325 -11.38 5.90 -16.66
C GLY A 325 -11.19 6.50 -15.26
N GLY A 326 -10.24 5.94 -14.51
CA GLY A 326 -9.77 6.58 -13.28
C GLY A 326 -8.52 7.37 -13.62
N TYR A 327 -8.59 8.70 -13.49
CA TYR A 327 -7.42 9.57 -13.62
C TYR A 327 -6.82 9.75 -12.22
N GLY A 328 -5.52 9.50 -12.12
CA GLY A 328 -4.74 9.71 -10.90
C GLY A 328 -3.77 10.87 -11.09
N LEU A 329 -3.31 11.43 -9.99
CA LEU A 329 -2.14 12.30 -9.96
C LEU A 329 -0.97 11.46 -9.46
N ASP A 330 0.19 11.57 -10.10
CA ASP A 330 1.43 11.03 -9.57
C ASP A 330 1.77 11.66 -8.24
N LEU A 331 2.75 11.07 -7.56
CA LEU A 331 3.22 11.48 -6.25
C LEU A 331 3.45 13.00 -6.11
N PHE A 332 4.15 13.64 -7.05
CA PHE A 332 4.51 15.04 -6.93
C PHE A 332 3.37 15.97 -7.34
N SER A 333 2.61 15.62 -8.38
CA SER A 333 1.39 16.36 -8.73
C SER A 333 0.37 16.33 -7.60
N ASN A 334 0.21 15.17 -6.97
CA ASN A 334 -0.76 15.00 -5.90
C ASN A 334 -0.37 15.82 -4.67
N PHE A 335 0.93 15.87 -4.31
CA PHE A 335 1.38 16.77 -3.26
C PHE A 335 1.34 18.25 -3.66
N TRP A 336 1.61 18.59 -4.91
CA TRP A 336 1.44 19.96 -5.40
C TRP A 336 0.01 20.46 -5.20
N VAL A 337 -0.97 19.63 -5.59
CA VAL A 337 -2.39 19.89 -5.36
C VAL A 337 -2.71 19.93 -3.86
N ALA A 338 -2.22 18.98 -3.07
CA ALA A 338 -2.47 18.94 -1.62
C ALA A 338 -1.93 20.17 -0.87
N PHE A 339 -0.89 20.82 -1.39
CA PHE A 339 -0.33 22.07 -0.88
C PHE A 339 -0.91 23.32 -1.56
N GLY A 340 -2.02 23.17 -2.28
CA GLY A 340 -2.75 24.25 -2.94
C GLY A 340 -1.96 24.99 -4.00
N GLY A 341 -1.03 24.30 -4.68
CA GLY A 341 -0.18 24.90 -5.71
C GLY A 341 0.84 25.93 -5.20
N SER A 342 1.04 26.05 -3.88
CA SER A 342 1.99 26.99 -3.31
C SER A 342 3.41 26.41 -3.31
N PRO A 343 4.41 27.02 -3.99
CA PRO A 343 5.79 26.51 -3.99
C PRO A 343 6.40 26.38 -2.60
N VAL A 344 6.16 27.35 -1.72
CA VAL A 344 6.74 27.39 -0.37
C VAL A 344 6.15 26.28 0.50
N LEU A 345 4.81 26.16 0.52
CA LEU A 345 4.14 25.11 1.29
C LEU A 345 4.46 23.73 0.74
N TYR A 346 4.54 23.58 -0.58
CA TYR A 346 4.96 22.35 -1.24
C TYR A 346 6.36 21.92 -0.79
N MET A 347 7.37 22.81 -0.88
CA MET A 347 8.73 22.47 -0.48
C MET A 347 8.82 22.06 1.00
N LEU A 348 8.21 22.84 1.91
CA LEU A 348 8.19 22.51 3.34
C LEU A 348 7.46 21.19 3.60
N GLY A 349 6.33 20.99 2.94
CA GLY A 349 5.52 19.79 2.99
C GLY A 349 6.29 18.54 2.54
N MET A 350 7.00 18.62 1.42
CA MET A 350 7.81 17.51 0.88
C MET A 350 8.94 17.12 1.83
N VAL A 351 9.63 18.11 2.44
CA VAL A 351 10.63 17.83 3.49
C VAL A 351 9.98 17.11 4.68
N LEU A 352 8.84 17.62 5.15
CA LEU A 352 8.15 17.07 6.31
C LEU A 352 7.65 15.64 6.05
N ILE A 353 7.05 15.38 4.88
CA ILE A 353 6.57 14.06 4.50
C ILE A 353 7.72 13.06 4.39
N GLY A 354 8.82 13.44 3.74
CA GLY A 354 10.03 12.62 3.66
C GLY A 354 10.56 12.31 5.06
N TRP A 355 10.67 13.32 5.92
CA TRP A 355 11.12 13.15 7.30
C TRP A 355 10.20 12.23 8.12
N LEU A 356 8.88 12.45 8.04
CA LEU A 356 7.87 11.65 8.72
C LEU A 356 7.92 10.19 8.26
N LEU A 357 8.07 9.92 6.96
CA LEU A 357 8.27 8.58 6.44
C LEU A 357 9.48 7.90 7.09
N GLY A 358 10.63 8.58 7.05
CA GLY A 358 11.87 8.04 7.61
C GLY A 358 11.75 7.78 9.12
N LYS A 359 11.12 8.69 9.87
CA LYS A 359 10.89 8.52 11.31
C LYS A 359 9.94 7.38 11.62
N THR A 360 8.81 7.30 10.93
CA THR A 360 7.81 6.24 11.11
C THR A 360 8.41 4.87 10.81
N TYR A 361 9.13 4.73 9.68
CA TYR A 361 9.85 3.49 9.37
C TYR A 361 10.87 3.12 10.45
N ARG A 362 11.66 4.09 10.93
CA ARG A 362 12.67 3.86 11.96
C ARG A 362 12.03 3.33 13.26
N GLN A 363 10.92 3.93 13.69
CA GLN A 363 10.21 3.50 14.89
C GLN A 363 9.61 2.10 14.73
N PHE A 364 8.96 1.81 13.60
CA PHE A 364 8.48 0.45 13.32
C PHE A 364 9.63 -0.57 13.28
N SER A 365 10.77 -0.21 12.71
CA SER A 365 11.95 -1.09 12.67
C SER A 365 12.49 -1.40 14.07
N ILE A 366 12.50 -0.42 14.97
CA ILE A 366 12.87 -0.63 16.39
C ILE A 366 11.86 -1.57 17.07
N SER A 367 10.57 -1.36 16.84
CA SER A 367 9.51 -2.22 17.37
C SER A 367 9.63 -3.66 16.86
N LEU A 368 9.87 -3.84 15.56
CA LEU A 368 10.10 -5.16 14.96
C LEU A 368 11.37 -5.82 15.49
N ALA A 369 12.46 -5.07 15.71
CA ALA A 369 13.70 -5.59 16.25
C ALA A 369 13.55 -6.10 17.68
N ARG A 370 12.73 -5.44 18.50
CA ARG A 370 12.34 -5.92 19.84
C ARG A 370 11.57 -7.23 19.83
N LEU A 371 10.86 -7.48 18.73
CA LEU A 371 10.11 -8.71 18.50
C LEU A 371 10.92 -9.74 17.68
N GLU A 372 12.21 -9.48 17.38
CA GLU A 372 13.07 -10.30 16.51
C GLU A 372 12.55 -10.50 15.06
N PHE A 373 11.68 -9.62 14.56
CA PHE A 373 11.11 -9.68 13.20
C PHE A 373 11.84 -8.77 12.19
N ASN A 374 13.18 -8.77 12.21
CA ASN A 374 14.00 -7.87 11.37
C ASN A 374 13.71 -7.98 9.86
N GLY A 375 13.34 -9.17 9.37
CA GLY A 375 13.00 -9.40 7.96
C GLY A 375 11.77 -8.63 7.45
N PHE A 376 10.88 -8.20 8.35
CA PHE A 376 9.67 -7.44 8.01
C PHE A 376 9.90 -5.95 7.83
N ALA A 377 11.03 -5.42 8.28
CA ALA A 377 11.30 -3.98 8.21
C ALA A 377 11.18 -3.49 6.77
N ASN A 378 11.81 -4.17 5.82
CA ASN A 378 11.75 -3.79 4.41
C ASN A 378 10.30 -3.80 3.88
N LEU A 379 9.49 -4.80 4.25
CA LEU A 379 8.08 -4.83 3.86
C LEU A 379 7.32 -3.62 4.41
N ILE A 380 7.54 -3.27 5.68
CA ILE A 380 6.96 -2.04 6.26
C ILE A 380 7.40 -0.81 5.47
N PHE A 381 8.66 -0.71 5.05
CA PHE A 381 9.09 0.41 4.22
C PHE A 381 8.32 0.47 2.91
N VAL A 382 8.18 -0.65 2.19
CA VAL A 382 7.41 -0.68 0.94
C VAL A 382 5.96 -0.25 1.19
N LEU A 383 5.32 -0.75 2.27
CA LEU A 383 3.96 -0.37 2.64
C LEU A 383 3.81 1.13 2.92
N LEU A 384 4.72 1.70 3.72
CA LEU A 384 4.73 3.13 4.02
C LEU A 384 5.00 3.95 2.75
N PHE A 385 5.95 3.54 1.93
CA PHE A 385 6.27 4.21 0.67
C PHE A 385 5.09 4.18 -0.30
N MET A 386 4.34 3.08 -0.35
CA MET A 386 3.11 2.98 -1.13
C MET A 386 2.01 3.95 -0.64
N LEU A 387 1.88 4.19 0.67
CA LEU A 387 0.95 5.20 1.19
C LEU A 387 1.29 6.60 0.67
N ILE A 388 2.57 6.89 0.47
CA ILE A 388 3.01 8.17 -0.10
C ILE A 388 2.62 8.27 -1.57
N PHE A 389 2.82 7.21 -2.36
CA PHE A 389 2.39 7.17 -3.77
C PHE A 389 0.89 7.31 -3.96
N GLU A 390 0.09 6.81 -3.03
CA GLU A 390 -1.37 6.99 -3.01
C GLU A 390 -1.80 8.32 -2.36
N ALA A 391 -0.86 9.25 -2.16
CA ALA A 391 -1.03 10.57 -1.56
C ALA A 391 -1.65 10.58 -0.16
N ARG A 392 -1.44 9.51 0.60
CA ARG A 392 -1.89 9.37 2.00
C ARG A 392 -0.82 9.82 2.98
N GLY A 393 -0.03 10.83 2.59
CA GLY A 393 1.00 11.46 3.42
C GLY A 393 0.46 11.98 4.76
N TYR A 394 -0.82 12.36 4.79
CA TYR A 394 -1.53 12.77 5.99
C TYR A 394 -1.63 11.68 7.08
N MET A 395 -1.46 10.39 6.74
CA MET A 395 -1.53 9.30 7.73
C MET A 395 -0.29 9.24 8.62
N PHE A 396 0.82 9.81 8.16
CA PHE A 396 2.11 9.62 8.80
C PHE A 396 2.23 10.18 10.23
N PRO A 397 1.61 11.30 10.62
CA PRO A 397 1.57 11.72 12.02
C PRO A 397 0.93 10.65 12.94
N TYR A 398 -0.18 10.05 12.52
CA TYR A 398 -0.86 8.99 13.28
C TYR A 398 -0.04 7.70 13.32
N LEU A 399 0.55 7.31 12.18
CA LEU A 399 1.44 6.15 12.11
C LEU A 399 2.73 6.36 12.91
N LEU A 400 3.22 7.60 12.98
CA LEU A 400 4.36 7.96 13.81
C LEU A 400 4.01 7.81 15.29
N LEU A 401 2.86 8.33 15.72
CA LEU A 401 2.37 8.15 17.09
C LEU A 401 2.21 6.66 17.42
N LEU A 402 1.54 5.90 16.56
CA LEU A 402 1.36 4.45 16.74
C LEU A 402 2.69 3.71 16.83
N SER A 403 3.60 3.96 15.88
CA SER A 403 4.92 3.32 15.86
C SER A 403 5.76 3.72 17.07
N TRP A 404 5.67 4.98 17.51
CA TRP A 404 6.30 5.47 18.73
C TRP A 404 5.76 4.76 19.98
N PHE A 405 4.43 4.60 20.11
CA PHE A 405 3.82 3.82 21.19
C PHE A 405 4.30 2.38 21.17
N LEU A 406 4.29 1.71 20.01
CA LEU A 406 4.78 0.33 19.87
C LEU A 406 6.28 0.20 20.17
N SER A 407 7.06 1.26 19.93
CA SER A 407 8.49 1.30 20.18
C SER A 407 8.85 1.51 21.66
N ARG A 408 7.88 1.66 22.58
CA ARG A 408 8.12 1.82 24.02
C ARG A 408 8.34 0.48 24.71
N LYS A 409 9.21 0.45 25.75
CA LYS A 409 9.68 -0.78 26.40
C LYS A 409 8.54 -1.63 26.99
N ASN A 410 7.52 -0.98 27.53
CA ASN A 410 6.47 -1.64 28.31
C ASN A 410 5.20 -1.97 27.48
N MET A 411 5.08 -1.44 26.26
CA MET A 411 3.81 -1.53 25.51
C MET A 411 3.51 -2.92 24.94
N PRO A 412 4.48 -3.69 24.42
CA PRO A 412 4.18 -5.05 23.97
C PRO A 412 3.77 -5.98 25.12
N HIS A 413 4.24 -5.73 26.34
CA HIS A 413 3.72 -6.39 27.55
C HIS A 413 2.27 -6.02 27.83
N LEU A 414 1.91 -4.74 27.70
CA LEU A 414 0.55 -4.25 27.93
C LEU A 414 -0.46 -4.80 26.90
N ILE A 415 -0.06 -4.87 25.62
CA ILE A 415 -0.87 -5.48 24.56
C ILE A 415 -1.02 -6.99 24.82
N TYR A 416 0.05 -7.68 25.22
CA TYR A 416 -0.01 -9.11 25.53
C TYR A 416 -0.83 -9.41 26.79
N SER A 417 -0.74 -8.57 27.83
CA SER A 417 -1.57 -8.70 29.03
C SER A 417 -3.06 -8.49 28.71
N LEU A 418 -3.39 -7.58 27.79
CA LEU A 418 -4.75 -7.39 27.30
C LEU A 418 -5.24 -8.62 26.51
N ILE A 419 -4.40 -9.21 25.65
CA ILE A 419 -4.73 -10.44 24.92
C ILE A 419 -4.93 -11.62 25.88
N ASN A 420 -4.12 -11.74 26.93
CA ASN A 420 -4.28 -12.78 27.95
C ASN A 420 -5.53 -12.57 28.82
N LEU A 421 -5.94 -11.32 29.06
CA LEU A 421 -7.20 -10.99 29.73
C LEU A 421 -8.42 -11.44 28.92
N LEU A 422 -8.29 -11.45 27.59
CA LEU A 422 -9.31 -11.88 26.64
C LEU A 422 -9.25 -13.38 26.31
N SER A 423 -8.21 -14.09 26.75
CA SER A 423 -8.15 -15.55 26.59
C SER A 423 -9.07 -16.20 27.65
N PRO A 424 -9.96 -17.14 27.27
CA PRO A 424 -10.80 -17.81 28.24
C PRO A 424 -9.89 -18.51 29.25
N ARG A 425 -10.00 -18.12 30.52
CA ARG A 425 -9.43 -18.89 31.63
C ARG A 425 -10.04 -20.28 31.53
N SER A 426 -9.29 -21.25 31.00
CA SER A 426 -9.62 -22.64 31.22
C SER A 426 -9.48 -22.86 32.73
N ASN A 427 -10.60 -22.78 33.44
CA ASN A 427 -10.73 -23.25 34.81
C ASN A 427 -10.46 -24.76 34.80
N LEU A 428 -9.18 -25.13 34.79
CA LEU A 428 -8.76 -26.41 35.34
C LEU A 428 -8.83 -26.23 36.85
N VAL A 429 -10.05 -26.36 37.38
CA VAL A 429 -10.29 -26.80 38.74
C VAL A 429 -9.52 -28.10 38.86
N SER A 430 -8.42 -28.06 39.61
CA SER A 430 -7.71 -29.26 39.99
C SER A 430 -8.68 -30.12 40.79
N ASN A 431 -9.11 -31.24 40.21
CA ASN A 431 -9.51 -32.39 41.01
C ASN A 431 -8.28 -32.80 41.85
N ARG A 432 -8.26 -32.32 43.09
CA ARG A 432 -7.45 -32.84 44.18
C ARG A 432 -8.40 -33.17 45.33
N SER A 433 -9.00 -34.35 45.25
CA SER A 433 -9.57 -35.19 46.34
C SER A 433 -10.44 -36.26 45.66
N LYS A 434 -10.26 -37.57 45.78
CA LYS A 434 -9.47 -38.44 46.66
C LYS A 434 -8.80 -39.51 45.81
#